data_AF-A0A7J7M309-F1
#
_entry.id   AF-A0A7J7M309-F1
#
_cell.length_a   1.000
_cell.length_b   1.000
_cell.length_c   1.000
_cell.angle_alpha   90.00
_cell.angle_beta   90.00
_cell.angle_gamma   90.00
#
_symmetry.space_group_name_H-M   'P 1'
#
loop_
_entity.id
_entity.type
_entity.pdbx_description
1 polymer ?
#
loop_
_entity_poly.entity_id
_entity_poly.type
_entity_poly.pdbx_seq_one_letter_code
_entity_poly.pdbx_strand_id
1 'polypeptide(L)'
;MGNLSFQSYRPTKKNILVIGPIPGQKYSKITFPILSSDPTTTKDAHFLKHPIYVGENRGRGQIYPDESKSSNTVYNATAAGIVSKIIRKEKGGYEITIVDASDGRQVVDIIPPGPELLVSEGESIKLDQPLTSNPNVGGFGQGDAEIVLQDTSRVQGLFFFLASVILAQIFLVLKKKQFEKVQLSKMNF
;
A
#
# COMPACT_ATOMS: atom_id res chain seq x y z
N MET A 1 9.59 23.17 0.42
CA MET A 1 9.28 21.82 -0.09
C MET A 1 10.61 21.10 -0.30
N GLY A 2 10.81 19.90 0.24
CA GLY A 2 12.10 19.20 0.12
C GLY A 2 12.46 18.87 -1.33
N ASN A 3 13.74 18.57 -1.61
CA ASN A 3 14.24 18.12 -2.92
C ASN A 3 13.72 16.72 -3.29
N LEU A 4 12.40 16.57 -3.43
CA LEU A 4 11.75 15.35 -3.89
C LEU A 4 11.46 15.49 -5.39
N SER A 5 11.94 14.52 -6.17
CA SER A 5 11.68 14.45 -7.61
C SER A 5 10.56 13.45 -7.86
N PHE A 6 9.46 13.93 -8.41
CA PHE A 6 8.33 13.08 -8.84
C PHE A 6 8.50 12.73 -10.31
N GLN A 7 8.42 11.45 -10.63
CA GLN A 7 8.53 10.95 -12.00
C GLN A 7 7.21 10.31 -12.43
N SER A 8 6.87 10.40 -13.71
CA SER A 8 5.77 9.63 -14.26
C SER A 8 6.19 8.18 -14.49
N TYR A 9 5.33 7.22 -14.17
CA TYR A 9 5.62 5.78 -14.36
C TYR A 9 5.99 5.45 -15.81
N ARG A 10 5.33 6.12 -16.77
CA ARG A 10 5.64 6.06 -18.21
C ARG A 10 5.41 7.43 -18.85
N PRO A 11 6.06 7.77 -19.99
CA PRO A 11 5.85 9.04 -20.67
C PRO A 11 4.38 9.34 -21.03
N THR A 12 3.61 8.30 -21.35
CA THR A 12 2.18 8.40 -21.69
C THR A 12 1.25 8.40 -20.47
N LYS A 13 1.74 8.02 -19.28
CA LYS A 13 0.94 7.88 -18.05
C LYS A 13 1.37 8.91 -17.02
N LYS A 14 1.02 10.18 -17.28
CA LYS A 14 1.36 11.32 -16.42
C LYS A 14 0.64 11.32 -15.07
N ASN A 15 -0.47 10.59 -14.96
CA ASN A 15 -1.28 10.47 -13.73
C ASN A 15 -0.76 9.44 -12.73
N ILE A 16 0.21 8.59 -13.12
CA ILE A 16 0.84 7.61 -12.22
C ILE A 16 2.20 8.17 -11.82
N LEU A 17 2.33 8.57 -10.56
CA LEU A 17 3.53 9.19 -10.02
C LEU A 17 4.34 8.17 -9.22
N VAL A 18 5.66 8.15 -9.46
CA VAL A 18 6.63 7.30 -8.76
C VAL A 18 7.68 8.20 -8.12
N ILE A 19 8.12 7.81 -6.93
CA ILE A 19 9.17 8.48 -6.18
C ILE A 19 10.06 7.43 -5.51
N GLY A 20 11.38 7.68 -5.51
CA GLY A 20 12.34 6.85 -4.81
C GLY A 20 13.59 6.50 -5.62
N PRO A 21 14.61 5.91 -4.99
CA PRO A 21 14.73 5.70 -3.54
C PRO A 21 15.04 6.99 -2.79
N ILE A 22 14.51 7.16 -1.58
CA ILE A 22 14.76 8.34 -0.71
C ILE A 22 15.14 7.92 0.72
N PRO A 23 15.88 8.76 1.47
CA PRO A 23 16.24 8.44 2.87
C PRO A 23 15.01 8.41 3.79
N GLY A 24 14.64 7.22 4.26
CA GLY A 24 13.44 7.01 5.08
C GLY A 24 13.45 7.71 6.45
N GLN A 25 14.62 7.97 7.04
CA GLN A 25 14.72 8.75 8.28
C GLN A 25 14.29 10.21 8.08
N LYS A 26 14.56 10.77 6.90
CA LYS A 26 14.23 12.17 6.57
C LYS A 26 12.80 12.32 6.06
N TYR A 27 12.29 11.32 5.34
CA TYR A 27 11.00 11.36 4.67
C TYR A 27 10.08 10.26 5.21
N SER A 28 9.55 10.48 6.42
CA SER A 28 8.49 9.62 7.00
C SER A 28 7.10 9.96 6.47
N LYS A 29 6.92 11.15 5.91
CA LYS A 29 5.70 11.63 5.27
C LYS A 29 6.06 12.36 3.99
N ILE A 30 5.37 12.02 2.91
CA ILE A 30 5.54 12.64 1.59
C ILE A 30 4.25 13.39 1.25
N THR A 31 4.39 14.64 0.81
CA THR A 31 3.26 15.44 0.32
C THR A 31 3.34 15.51 -1.20
N PHE A 32 2.30 15.05 -1.88
CA PHE A 32 2.19 15.09 -3.33
C PHE A 32 1.43 16.35 -3.78
N PRO A 33 2.05 17.25 -4.55
CA PRO A 33 1.35 18.36 -5.18
C PRO A 33 0.61 17.85 -6.42
N ILE A 34 -0.69 17.58 -6.30
CA ILE A 34 -1.55 17.10 -7.40
C ILE A 34 -2.46 18.24 -7.85
N LEU A 35 -2.52 18.45 -9.17
CA LEU A 35 -3.47 19.38 -9.80
C LEU A 35 -4.67 18.60 -10.33
N SER A 36 -5.88 19.01 -9.94
CA SER A 36 -7.12 18.44 -10.48
C SER A 36 -7.32 18.84 -11.95
N SER A 37 -7.85 17.93 -12.76
CA SER A 37 -8.29 18.24 -14.12
C SER A 37 -9.55 19.11 -14.09
N ASP A 38 -9.74 19.91 -15.14
CA ASP A 38 -10.91 20.76 -15.32
C ASP A 38 -11.86 20.13 -16.37
N PRO A 39 -13.05 19.64 -15.96
CA PRO A 39 -14.05 19.06 -16.86
C PRO A 39 -14.58 20.00 -17.94
N THR A 40 -14.43 21.33 -17.78
CA THR A 40 -14.89 22.29 -18.79
C THR A 40 -13.96 22.37 -19.99
N THR A 41 -12.67 22.09 -19.80
CA THR A 41 -11.64 22.11 -20.83
C THR A 41 -11.26 20.71 -21.30
N THR A 42 -11.36 19.70 -20.43
CA THR A 42 -10.96 18.32 -20.69
C THR A 42 -12.19 17.42 -20.80
N LYS A 43 -12.51 16.96 -22.02
CA LYS A 43 -13.74 16.18 -22.29
C LYS A 43 -13.82 14.84 -21.55
N ASP A 44 -12.67 14.24 -21.26
CA ASP A 44 -12.60 12.94 -20.58
C ASP A 44 -12.65 13.06 -19.04
N ALA A 45 -12.67 14.29 -18.50
CA ALA A 45 -12.79 14.54 -17.08
C ALA A 45 -14.25 14.80 -16.69
N HIS A 46 -14.69 14.19 -15.58
CA HIS A 46 -16.07 14.32 -15.09
C HIS A 46 -16.10 14.62 -13.59
N PHE A 47 -17.10 15.42 -13.17
CA PHE A 47 -17.41 15.70 -11.77
C PHE A 47 -18.02 14.47 -11.09
N LEU A 48 -17.12 13.61 -10.61
CA LEU A 48 -17.42 12.34 -9.97
C LEU A 48 -16.48 12.12 -8.77
N LYS A 49 -16.76 11.06 -8.03
CA LYS A 49 -15.85 10.51 -7.03
C LYS A 49 -14.84 9.60 -7.73
N HIS A 50 -13.56 9.89 -7.56
CA HIS A 50 -12.46 9.17 -8.19
C HIS A 50 -11.62 8.45 -7.14
N PRO A 51 -11.18 7.20 -7.39
CA PRO A 51 -10.27 6.50 -6.50
C PRO A 51 -8.83 6.99 -6.67
N ILE A 52 -8.06 6.94 -5.59
CA ILE A 52 -6.62 7.18 -5.52
C ILE A 52 -5.99 5.95 -4.87
N TYR A 53 -5.10 5.29 -5.60
CA TYR A 53 -4.37 4.12 -5.13
C TYR A 53 -2.94 4.52 -4.78
N VAL A 54 -2.45 4.05 -3.64
CA VAL A 54 -1.10 4.32 -3.17
C VAL A 54 -0.44 3.00 -2.77
N GLY A 55 0.78 2.79 -3.25
CA GLY A 55 1.66 1.72 -2.79
C GLY A 55 2.95 2.32 -2.27
N GLU A 56 3.40 1.86 -1.11
CA GLU A 56 4.62 2.35 -0.46
C GLU A 56 5.46 1.19 0.04
N ASN A 57 6.77 1.24 -0.19
CA ASN A 57 7.74 0.27 0.31
C ASN A 57 8.77 0.96 1.21
N ARG A 58 9.07 0.33 2.35
CA ARG A 58 10.23 0.65 3.17
C ARG A 58 11.13 -0.57 3.31
N GLY A 59 12.41 -0.42 2.96
CA GLY A 59 13.40 -1.49 3.03
C GLY A 59 13.74 -2.07 1.65
N ARG A 60 14.62 -3.09 1.63
CA ARG A 60 15.08 -3.75 0.40
C ARG A 60 14.13 -4.89 0.02
N GLY A 61 13.96 -5.13 -1.27
CA GLY A 61 13.20 -6.26 -1.80
C GLY A 61 13.92 -7.61 -1.64
N GLN A 62 13.17 -8.69 -1.77
CA GLN A 62 13.62 -10.07 -1.60
C GLN A 62 14.12 -10.71 -2.89
N ILE A 63 13.66 -10.22 -4.05
CA ILE A 63 13.88 -10.82 -5.37
C ILE A 63 14.31 -9.72 -6.34
N TYR A 64 15.28 -10.04 -7.20
CA TYR A 64 15.74 -9.19 -8.28
C TYR A 64 14.93 -9.41 -9.57
N PRO A 65 14.98 -8.49 -10.56
CA PRO A 65 14.25 -8.64 -11.82
C PRO A 65 14.65 -9.88 -12.64
N ASP A 66 15.82 -10.46 -12.39
CA ASP A 66 16.29 -11.72 -12.98
C ASP A 66 15.86 -12.97 -12.18
N GLU A 67 14.91 -12.79 -11.25
CA GLU A 67 14.35 -13.81 -10.36
C GLU A 67 15.33 -14.34 -9.30
N SER A 68 16.57 -13.83 -9.25
CA SER A 68 17.52 -14.20 -8.21
C SER A 68 17.10 -13.68 -6.83
N LYS A 69 17.36 -14.47 -5.80
CA LYS A 69 17.11 -14.08 -4.40
C LYS A 69 18.14 -13.04 -3.94
N SER A 70 17.68 -12.05 -3.18
CA SER A 70 18.55 -11.07 -2.54
C SER A 70 19.11 -11.58 -1.21
N SER A 71 20.03 -10.86 -0.60
CA SER A 71 20.48 -11.15 0.77
C SER A 71 19.44 -10.83 1.85
N ASN A 72 18.29 -10.26 1.49
CA ASN A 72 17.24 -9.85 2.43
C ASN A 72 16.06 -10.85 2.46
N THR A 73 16.34 -12.15 2.33
CA THR A 73 15.33 -13.21 2.33
C THR A 73 15.86 -14.47 3.01
N VAL A 74 14.97 -15.40 3.28
CA VAL A 74 15.30 -16.73 3.83
C VAL A 74 15.83 -17.64 2.72
N TYR A 75 16.90 -18.37 3.04
CA TYR A 75 17.46 -19.42 2.21
C TYR A 75 17.02 -20.78 2.76
N ASN A 76 16.44 -21.60 1.88
CA ASN A 76 15.91 -22.92 2.22
C ASN A 76 16.83 -24.00 1.66
N ALA A 77 16.78 -25.19 2.26
CA ALA A 77 17.53 -26.36 1.84
C ALA A 77 17.05 -26.88 0.48
N THR A 78 17.98 -27.03 -0.46
CA THR A 78 17.68 -27.57 -1.80
C THR A 78 17.39 -29.07 -1.79
N ALA A 79 17.84 -29.79 -0.76
CA ALA A 79 17.64 -31.23 -0.61
C ALA A 79 17.43 -31.61 0.87
N ALA A 80 16.77 -32.76 1.09
CA ALA A 80 16.73 -33.39 2.41
C ALA A 80 18.02 -34.17 2.66
N GLY A 81 18.48 -34.24 3.91
CA GLY A 81 19.72 -34.95 4.23
C GLY A 81 20.33 -34.55 5.56
N ILE A 82 21.63 -34.78 5.70
CA ILE A 82 22.43 -34.37 6.85
C ILE A 82 23.40 -33.27 6.42
N VAL A 83 23.49 -32.21 7.21
CA VAL A 83 24.46 -31.12 7.00
C VAL A 83 25.86 -31.66 7.28
N SER A 84 26.66 -31.87 6.24
CA SER A 84 28.01 -32.44 6.38
C SER A 84 29.07 -31.40 6.74
N LYS A 85 28.96 -30.18 6.18
CA LYS A 85 29.97 -29.14 6.36
C LYS A 85 29.39 -27.77 6.11
N ILE A 86 29.80 -26.80 6.94
CA ILE A 86 29.45 -25.39 6.81
C ILE A 86 30.73 -24.57 6.72
N ILE A 87 31.00 -23.99 5.55
CA ILE A 87 32.17 -23.14 5.31
C ILE A 87 31.73 -21.68 5.30
N ARG A 88 32.32 -20.86 6.19
CA ARG A 88 32.13 -19.41 6.18
C ARG A 88 33.06 -18.78 5.15
N LYS A 89 32.51 -17.97 4.23
CA LYS A 89 33.30 -17.27 3.20
C LYS A 89 33.95 -16.00 3.77
N GLU A 90 35.11 -15.61 3.23
CA GLU A 90 35.88 -14.45 3.69
C GLU A 90 35.10 -13.13 3.62
N LYS A 91 34.25 -12.96 2.59
CA LYS A 91 33.39 -11.78 2.39
C LYS A 91 32.05 -11.86 3.16
N GLY A 92 31.94 -12.82 4.08
CA GLY A 92 30.67 -13.20 4.72
C GLY A 92 29.84 -14.13 3.85
N GLY A 93 28.82 -14.75 4.46
CA GLY A 93 28.02 -15.81 3.85
C GLY A 93 28.53 -17.22 4.16
N TYR A 94 27.78 -18.21 3.70
CA TYR A 94 27.96 -19.62 4.02
C TYR A 94 27.92 -20.48 2.77
N GLU A 95 28.66 -21.57 2.80
CA GLU A 95 28.56 -22.67 1.85
C GLU A 95 28.24 -23.92 2.65
N ILE A 96 27.08 -24.51 2.37
CA ILE A 96 26.53 -25.60 3.15
C ILE A 96 26.49 -26.83 2.25
N THR A 97 27.19 -27.88 2.67
CA THR A 97 27.16 -29.16 1.97
C THR A 97 26.16 -30.08 2.65
N ILE A 98 25.12 -30.45 1.93
CA ILE A 98 24.07 -31.36 2.38
C ILE A 98 24.31 -32.71 1.70
N VAL A 99 24.41 -33.77 2.50
CA VAL A 99 24.54 -35.14 2.02
C VAL A 99 23.17 -35.81 2.13
N ASP A 100 22.64 -36.27 1.00
CA ASP A 100 21.40 -37.05 0.97
C ASP A 100 21.59 -38.37 1.73
N ALA A 101 20.66 -38.66 2.64
CA ALA A 101 20.69 -39.84 3.48
C ALA A 101 20.39 -41.15 2.71
N SER A 102 19.68 -41.09 1.57
CA SER A 102 19.36 -42.28 0.77
C SER A 102 20.36 -42.54 -0.36
N ASP A 103 20.90 -41.49 -0.98
CA ASP A 103 21.62 -41.58 -2.25
C ASP A 103 23.12 -41.31 -2.10
N GLY A 104 23.54 -40.71 -0.96
CA GLY A 104 24.90 -40.19 -0.75
C GLY A 104 25.27 -39.00 -1.64
N ARG A 105 24.31 -38.46 -2.40
CA ARG A 105 24.52 -37.29 -3.28
C ARG A 105 24.77 -36.05 -2.44
N GLN A 106 25.74 -35.24 -2.88
CA GLN A 106 26.08 -33.98 -2.23
C GLN A 106 25.48 -32.81 -3.00
N VAL A 107 24.74 -31.95 -2.29
CA VAL A 107 24.22 -30.69 -2.80
C VAL A 107 24.88 -29.56 -2.02
N VAL A 108 25.31 -28.52 -2.74
CA VAL A 108 25.97 -27.36 -2.15
C VAL A 108 25.06 -26.15 -2.25
N ASP A 109 24.61 -25.66 -1.10
CA ASP A 109 23.80 -24.45 -0.98
C ASP A 109 24.69 -23.26 -0.63
N ILE A 110 24.62 -22.21 -1.46
CA ILE A 110 25.41 -20.99 -1.28
C ILE A 110 24.50 -19.89 -0.74
N ILE A 111 24.86 -19.35 0.43
CA ILE A 111 24.12 -18.31 1.11
C ILE A 111 24.95 -17.02 1.14
N PRO A 112 24.44 -15.90 0.61
CA PRO A 112 25.15 -14.62 0.63
C PRO A 112 25.24 -14.04 2.05
N PRO A 113 26.09 -13.03 2.28
CA PRO A 113 26.16 -12.34 3.56
C PRO A 113 24.83 -11.63 3.90
N GLY A 114 24.40 -11.74 5.16
CA GLY A 114 23.22 -11.04 5.69
C GLY A 114 22.39 -11.91 6.62
N PRO A 115 21.77 -12.99 6.11
CA PRO A 115 20.97 -13.91 6.94
C PRO A 115 21.84 -14.67 7.95
N GLU A 116 21.34 -14.84 9.17
CA GLU A 116 22.01 -15.65 10.19
C GLU A 116 21.65 -17.12 10.01
N LEU A 117 22.62 -18.01 10.21
CA LEU A 117 22.42 -19.45 10.07
C LEU A 117 21.70 -20.04 11.29
N LEU A 118 20.70 -20.89 11.06
CA LEU A 118 19.93 -21.56 12.11
C LEU A 118 20.33 -23.04 12.32
N VAL A 119 21.00 -23.64 11.34
CA VAL A 119 21.35 -25.06 11.34
C VAL A 119 22.81 -25.27 11.74
N SER A 120 23.09 -26.44 12.31
CA SER A 120 24.44 -26.86 12.71
C SER A 120 24.96 -28.04 11.89
N GLU A 121 26.27 -28.25 11.89
CA GLU A 121 26.88 -29.44 11.28
C GLU A 121 26.38 -30.71 11.99
N GLY A 122 26.06 -31.76 11.23
CA GLY A 122 25.49 -33.01 11.72
C GLY A 122 23.97 -33.01 11.90
N GLU A 123 23.30 -31.88 11.68
CA GLU A 123 21.83 -31.80 11.77
C GLU A 123 21.14 -32.44 10.56
N SER A 124 20.04 -33.16 10.80
CA SER A 124 19.18 -33.67 9.74
C SER A 124 18.13 -32.63 9.35
N ILE A 125 18.09 -32.30 8.06
CA ILE A 125 17.21 -31.27 7.49
C ILE A 125 16.31 -31.87 6.41
N LYS A 126 15.13 -31.28 6.25
CA LYS A 126 14.15 -31.64 5.21
C LYS A 126 14.30 -30.73 3.99
N LEU A 127 13.79 -31.20 2.85
CA LEU A 127 13.62 -30.37 1.66
C LEU A 127 12.82 -29.11 2.02
N ASP A 128 13.24 -27.96 1.50
CA ASP A 128 12.66 -26.64 1.73
C ASP A 128 12.68 -26.14 3.20
N GLN A 129 13.38 -26.84 4.11
CA GLN A 129 13.57 -26.36 5.47
C GLN A 129 14.41 -25.06 5.45
N PRO A 130 14.03 -24.01 6.21
CA PRO A 130 14.81 -22.78 6.28
C PRO A 130 16.16 -23.04 6.94
N LEU A 131 17.23 -22.69 6.23
CA LEU A 131 18.62 -22.76 6.72
C LEU A 131 18.99 -21.50 7.51
N THR A 132 18.32 -20.39 7.24
CA THR A 132 18.64 -19.08 7.82
C THR A 132 17.44 -18.41 8.47
N SER A 133 17.72 -17.46 9.37
CA SER A 133 16.71 -16.52 9.86
C SER A 133 16.26 -15.56 8.75
N ASN A 134 15.13 -14.89 8.96
CA ASN A 134 14.65 -13.85 8.03
C ASN A 134 15.22 -12.49 8.45
N PRO A 135 16.16 -11.90 7.70
CA PRO A 135 16.73 -10.59 8.04
C PRO A 135 15.81 -9.41 7.69
N ASN A 136 14.69 -9.65 7.00
CA ASN A 136 13.84 -8.58 6.51
C ASN A 136 13.05 -7.90 7.63
N VAL A 137 13.34 -6.62 7.84
CA VAL A 137 12.59 -5.71 8.74
C VAL A 137 11.83 -4.62 7.97
N GLY A 138 11.75 -4.75 6.64
CA GLY A 138 11.00 -3.86 5.76
C GLY A 138 9.60 -4.38 5.46
N GLY A 139 8.92 -3.71 4.53
CA GLY A 139 7.60 -4.12 4.06
C GLY A 139 7.05 -3.21 2.97
N PHE A 140 6.08 -3.76 2.24
CA PHE A 140 5.27 -3.04 1.27
C PHE A 140 3.83 -2.94 1.79
N GLY A 141 3.26 -1.75 1.74
CA GLY A 141 1.90 -1.45 2.12
C GLY A 141 1.12 -0.81 0.97
N GLN A 142 -0.18 -1.07 0.93
CA GLN A 142 -1.11 -0.46 -0.01
C GLN A 142 -2.20 0.27 0.74
N GLY A 143 -2.71 1.33 0.14
CA GLY A 143 -3.80 2.11 0.69
C GLY A 143 -4.62 2.76 -0.42
N ASP A 144 -5.91 2.83 -0.18
CA ASP A 144 -6.88 3.39 -1.09
C ASP A 144 -7.54 4.61 -0.45
N ALA A 145 -7.77 5.62 -1.27
CA ALA A 145 -8.51 6.82 -0.91
C ALA A 145 -9.44 7.21 -2.04
N GLU A 146 -10.37 8.11 -1.77
CA GLU A 146 -11.26 8.65 -2.78
C GLU A 146 -11.28 10.16 -2.69
N ILE A 147 -11.40 10.81 -3.84
CA ILE A 147 -11.52 12.26 -3.96
C ILE A 147 -12.76 12.61 -4.78
N VAL A 148 -13.53 13.59 -4.31
CA VAL A 148 -14.68 14.09 -5.06
C VAL A 148 -14.25 15.31 -5.86
N LEU A 149 -14.27 15.19 -7.19
CA LEU A 149 -14.12 16.35 -8.06
C LEU A 149 -15.48 17.06 -8.13
N GLN A 150 -15.59 18.18 -7.42
CA GLN A 150 -16.86 18.88 -7.22
C GLN A 150 -16.99 20.11 -8.12
N ASP A 151 -18.22 20.37 -8.55
CA ASP A 151 -18.61 21.60 -9.23
C ASP A 151 -19.24 22.57 -8.22
N THR A 152 -18.71 23.80 -8.16
CA THR A 152 -19.22 24.87 -7.30
C THR A 152 -20.70 25.17 -7.56
N SER A 153 -21.17 25.08 -8.81
CA SER A 153 -22.57 25.35 -9.15
C SER A 153 -23.53 24.32 -8.55
N ARG A 154 -23.12 23.05 -8.42
CA ARG A 154 -23.91 22.00 -7.74
C ARG A 154 -24.10 22.34 -6.26
N VAL A 155 -23.04 22.83 -5.61
CA VAL A 155 -23.08 23.21 -4.19
C VAL A 155 -23.95 24.46 -3.98
N GLN A 156 -23.85 25.45 -4.87
CA GLN A 156 -24.72 26.63 -4.83
C GLN A 156 -26.20 26.28 -5.00
N GLY A 157 -26.52 25.42 -5.97
CA GLY A 157 -27.88 24.92 -6.17
C GLY A 157 -28.41 24.17 -4.95
N LEU A 158 -27.57 23.36 -4.31
CA LEU A 158 -27.91 22.67 -3.06
C LEU A 158 -28.24 23.65 -1.94
N PHE A 159 -27.46 24.72 -1.75
CA PHE A 159 -27.74 25.72 -0.73
C PHE A 159 -29.09 26.41 -0.95
N PHE A 160 -29.40 26.79 -2.20
CA PHE A 160 -30.70 27.40 -2.51
C PHE A 160 -31.86 26.43 -2.25
N PHE A 161 -31.70 25.16 -2.61
CA PHE A 161 -32.69 24.13 -2.33
C PHE A 161 -32.90 23.92 -0.83
N LEU A 162 -31.83 23.84 -0.03
CA LEU A 162 -31.96 23.71 1.43
C LEU A 162 -32.64 24.93 2.05
N ALA A 163 -32.34 26.14 1.60
CA ALA A 163 -33.00 27.35 2.06
C ALA A 163 -34.51 27.34 1.74
N SER A 164 -34.91 26.89 0.55
CA SER A 164 -36.33 26.79 0.18
C SER A 164 -37.07 25.73 1.00
N VAL A 165 -36.42 24.60 1.30
CA VAL A 165 -36.97 23.56 2.18
C VAL A 165 -37.20 24.10 3.60
N ILE A 166 -36.22 24.82 4.17
CA ILE A 166 -36.36 25.45 5.50
C ILE A 166 -37.52 26.44 5.49
N LEU A 167 -37.63 27.28 4.46
CA LEU A 167 -38.71 28.25 4.34
C LEU A 167 -40.09 27.57 4.26
N ALA A 168 -40.20 26.49 3.48
CA ALA A 168 -41.43 25.70 3.39
C ALA A 168 -41.81 25.06 4.73
N GLN A 169 -40.83 24.49 5.47
CA GLN A 169 -41.05 23.93 6.79
C GLN A 169 -41.58 24.98 7.78
N ILE A 170 -41.00 26.18 7.80
CA ILE A 170 -41.46 27.30 8.63
C ILE A 170 -42.91 27.65 8.29
N PHE A 171 -43.23 27.83 7.01
CA PHE A 171 -44.59 28.19 6.59
C PHE A 171 -45.62 27.11 6.94
N LEU A 172 -45.29 25.83 6.79
CA LEU A 172 -46.19 24.74 7.18
C LEU A 172 -46.50 24.74 8.68
N VAL A 173 -45.48 24.95 9.52
CA VAL A 173 -45.67 25.02 10.98
C VAL A 173 -46.49 26.25 11.37
N LEU A 174 -46.18 27.42 10.80
CA LEU A 174 -46.95 28.64 11.05
C LEU A 174 -48.41 28.48 10.61
N LYS A 175 -48.64 27.88 9.44
CA LYS A 175 -50.00 27.65 8.94
C LYS A 175 -50.77 26.66 9.80
N LYS A 176 -50.13 25.58 10.26
CA LYS A 176 -50.71 24.65 11.22
C LYS A 176 -51.12 25.37 12.51
N LYS A 177 -50.20 26.15 13.10
CA LYS A 177 -50.47 26.92 14.33
C LYS A 177 -51.59 27.95 14.15
N GLN A 178 -51.69 28.56 12.98
CA GLN A 178 -52.80 29.45 12.64
C GLN A 178 -54.13 28.69 12.61
N PHE A 179 -54.17 27.49 12.01
CA PHE A 179 -55.39 26.68 11.92
C PHE A 179 -55.84 26.13 13.27
N GLU A 180 -54.90 25.69 14.12
CA GLU A 180 -55.17 25.25 15.50
C GLU A 180 -55.91 26.33 16.31
N LYS A 181 -55.56 27.62 16.14
CA LYS A 181 -56.27 28.74 16.80
C LYS A 181 -57.73 28.85 16.36
N VAL A 182 -58.01 28.62 15.07
CA VAL A 182 -59.38 28.69 14.53
C VAL A 182 -60.21 27.51 15.03
N GLN A 183 -59.65 26.30 15.06
CA GLN A 183 -60.32 25.12 15.62
C GLN A 183 -60.67 25.32 17.11
N LEU A 184 -59.73 25.84 17.91
CA LEU A 184 -59.95 26.16 19.32
C LEU A 184 -61.12 27.15 19.52
N SER A 185 -61.21 28.19 18.69
CA SER A 185 -62.32 29.17 18.79
C SER A 185 -63.67 28.59 18.39
N LYS A 186 -63.71 27.60 17.49
CA LYS A 186 -64.96 26.99 17.00
C LYS A 186 -65.39 25.77 17.81
N MET A 187 -64.56 25.28 18.73
CA MET A 187 -64.78 24.04 19.53
C MET A 187 -65.19 22.82 18.68
N ASN A 188 -64.86 22.83 17.39
CA ASN A 188 -65.12 21.76 16.44
C ASN A 188 -63.79 21.36 15.83
N PHE A 189 -63.43 20.09 16.03
CA PHE A 189 -62.16 19.50 15.64
C PHE A 189 -62.22 18.96 14.22
#